data_AF-A0A949S3W2-F1
#
_entry.id   AF-A0A949S3W2-F1
#
_cell.length_a   1.000
_cell.length_b   1.000
_cell.length_c   1.000
_cell.angle_alpha   90.00
_cell.angle_beta   90.00
_cell.angle_gamma   90.00
#
_symmetry.space_group_name_H-M   'P 1'
#
loop_
_entity.id
_entity.type
_entity.pdbx_description
1 polymer ?
#
loop_
_entity_poly.entity_id
_entity_poly.type
_entity_poly.pdbx_seq_one_letter_code
_entity_poly.pdbx_strand_id
1 'polypeptide(L)'
;MKKQTDKTPVTEEGFELRLRPRQSKPVTIHIPADALTSLEKIAAGRDMSVEALLKLYIGQSMRQELSKLSADRVMEKTEQILKQHIRSEKEVSAILKEIRVEAVS
;
A
#
# COMPACT_ATOMS: atom_id res chain seq x y z
N MET A 1 -11.97 2.84 35.83
CA MET A 1 -11.21 4.00 35.28
C MET A 1 -9.73 3.78 35.60
N LYS A 2 -8.93 3.28 34.66
CA LYS A 2 -7.48 3.10 34.85
C LYS A 2 -6.75 4.18 34.07
N LYS A 3 -5.98 5.00 34.79
CA LYS A 3 -5.18 6.11 34.28
C LYS A 3 -4.14 5.57 33.29
N GLN A 4 -4.24 6.00 32.04
CA GLN A 4 -3.20 5.79 31.05
C GLN A 4 -2.13 6.85 31.34
N THR A 5 -0.98 6.42 31.84
CA THR A 5 0.19 7.28 32.03
C THR A 5 0.68 7.75 30.67
N ASP A 6 0.36 9.00 30.36
CA ASP A 6 0.79 9.74 29.18
C ASP A 6 2.27 10.13 29.36
N LYS A 7 3.19 9.20 29.11
CA LYS A 7 4.59 9.55 28.92
C LYS A 7 4.81 9.68 27.43
N THR A 8 4.79 10.92 26.95
CA THR A 8 5.20 11.24 25.58
C THR A 8 6.61 10.68 25.38
N PRO A 9 6.83 9.78 24.41
CA PRO A 9 8.16 9.25 24.17
C PRO A 9 9.09 10.41 23.81
N VAL A 10 10.28 10.46 24.40
CA VAL A 10 11.28 11.50 24.14
C VAL A 10 12.44 10.86 23.41
N THR A 11 12.97 11.50 22.37
CA THR A 11 14.18 11.01 21.67
C THR A 11 15.40 11.06 22.60
N GLU A 12 16.48 10.37 22.24
CA GLU A 12 17.76 10.44 22.97
C GLU A 12 18.30 11.88 23.08
N GLU A 13 17.93 12.73 22.12
CA GLU A 13 18.27 14.16 22.05
C GLU A 13 17.28 15.08 22.80
N GLY A 14 16.26 14.53 23.47
CA GLY A 14 15.33 15.30 24.29
C GLY A 14 14.07 15.83 23.58
N PHE A 15 13.79 15.40 22.33
CA PHE A 15 12.60 15.85 21.59
C PHE A 15 11.36 15.04 21.93
N GLU A 16 10.24 15.71 22.20
CA GLU A 16 8.93 15.06 22.40
C GLU A 16 8.39 14.46 21.09
N LEU A 17 8.21 13.14 21.06
CA LEU A 17 7.56 12.43 19.97
C LEU A 17 6.04 12.47 20.13
N ARG A 18 5.40 13.40 19.42
CA ARG A 18 3.93 13.50 19.34
C ARG A 18 3.39 12.61 18.23
N LEU A 19 3.22 11.33 18.55
CA LEU A 19 2.59 10.37 17.64
C LEU A 19 1.11 10.73 17.46
N ARG A 20 0.68 11.03 16.23
CA ARG A 20 -0.74 11.19 15.89
C ARG A 20 -1.32 9.84 15.48
N PRO A 21 -2.21 9.23 16.27
CA PRO A 21 -2.83 7.97 15.89
C PRO A 21 -3.69 8.15 14.65
N ARG A 22 -3.56 7.25 13.67
CA ARG A 22 -4.46 7.21 12.53
C ARG A 22 -5.77 6.54 12.94
N GLN A 23 -6.91 7.06 12.46
CA GLN A 23 -8.19 6.37 12.62
C GLN A 23 -8.09 4.96 12.03
N SER A 24 -8.48 3.96 12.81
CA SER A 24 -8.45 2.55 12.42
C SER A 24 -9.66 1.83 12.99
N LYS A 25 -10.04 0.72 12.35
CA LYS A 25 -11.10 -0.17 12.80
C LYS A 25 -10.49 -1.56 13.01
N PRO A 26 -10.85 -2.28 14.09
CA PRO A 26 -10.37 -3.63 14.30
C PRO A 26 -10.96 -4.57 13.23
N VAL A 27 -10.14 -5.52 12.78
CA VAL A 27 -10.55 -6.60 11.88
C VAL A 27 -10.06 -7.92 12.48
N THR A 28 -10.96 -8.85 12.74
CA THR A 28 -10.61 -10.21 13.19
C THR A 28 -10.50 -11.12 11.98
N ILE A 29 -9.38 -11.83 11.86
CA ILE A 29 -9.15 -12.80 10.80
C ILE A 29 -8.72 -14.14 11.42
N HIS A 30 -9.21 -15.24 10.86
CA HIS A 30 -8.71 -16.57 11.19
C HIS A 30 -7.53 -16.90 10.27
N ILE A 31 -6.36 -17.13 10.86
CA ILE A 31 -5.14 -17.48 10.14
C ILE A 31 -4.84 -18.95 10.46
N PRO A 32 -4.49 -19.78 9.45
CA PRO A 32 -3.99 -21.12 9.69
C PRO A 32 -2.83 -21.13 10.70
N ALA A 33 -2.82 -22.11 11.62
CA ALA A 33 -1.86 -22.13 12.72
C ALA A 33 -0.40 -22.20 12.23
N ASP A 34 -0.15 -22.97 11.17
CA ASP A 34 1.14 -23.08 10.49
C ASP A 34 1.60 -21.76 9.85
N ALA A 35 0.67 -21.01 9.26
CA ALA A 35 0.95 -19.68 8.72
C ALA A 35 1.30 -18.69 9.84
N LEU A 36 0.59 -18.75 10.99
CA LEU A 36 0.92 -17.93 12.15
C LEU A 36 2.32 -18.25 12.69
N THR A 37 2.66 -19.54 12.84
CA THR A 37 4.02 -19.96 13.25
C THR A 37 5.09 -19.45 12.27
N SER A 38 4.79 -19.42 10.98
CA SER A 38 5.71 -18.88 9.97
C SER A 38 5.87 -17.36 10.12
N LEU A 39 4.78 -16.63 10.35
CA LEU A 39 4.81 -15.19 10.61
C LEU A 39 5.61 -14.84 11.86
N GLU A 40 5.47 -15.61 12.93
CA GLU A 40 6.25 -15.43 14.18
C GLU A 40 7.75 -15.58 13.94
N LYS A 41 8.17 -16.62 13.21
CA LYS A 41 9.58 -16.83 12.84
C LYS A 41 10.14 -15.68 12.00
N ILE A 42 9.37 -15.21 11.01
CA ILE A 42 9.79 -14.09 10.15
C ILE A 42 9.88 -12.80 10.95
N ALA A 43 8.91 -12.54 11.83
CA ALA A 43 8.88 -11.34 12.67
C ALA A 43 10.10 -11.31 13.61
N ALA A 44 10.41 -12.44 14.26
CA ALA A 44 11.60 -12.59 15.10
C ALA A 44 12.90 -12.35 14.31
N GLY A 45 13.03 -12.90 13.10
CA GLY A 45 14.20 -12.67 12.24
C GLY A 45 14.36 -11.23 11.73
N ARG A 46 13.32 -10.39 11.87
CA ARG A 46 13.32 -8.97 11.46
C ARG A 46 13.24 -8.00 12.64
N ASP A 47 13.37 -8.51 13.86
CA ASP A 47 13.29 -7.74 15.11
C ASP A 47 12.02 -6.86 15.19
N MET A 48 10.86 -7.45 14.88
CA MET A 48 9.57 -6.75 14.94
C MET A 48 8.46 -7.65 15.45
N SER A 49 7.34 -7.05 15.87
CA SER A 49 6.16 -7.81 16.26
C SER A 49 5.43 -8.41 15.05
N VAL A 50 4.68 -9.49 15.27
CA VAL A 50 3.81 -10.10 14.23
C VAL A 50 2.81 -9.07 13.70
N GLU A 51 2.27 -8.21 14.58
CA GLU A 51 1.35 -7.13 14.17
C GLU A 51 2.03 -6.13 13.23
N ALA A 52 3.27 -5.73 13.53
CA ALA A 52 4.03 -4.82 12.67
C ALA A 52 4.34 -5.46 11.32
N LEU A 53 4.69 -6.75 11.30
CA LEU A 53 4.93 -7.51 10.07
C LEU A 53 3.65 -7.59 9.21
N LEU A 54 2.50 -7.90 9.81
CA LEU A 54 1.22 -7.92 9.10
C LEU A 54 0.87 -6.55 8.51
N LYS A 55 1.02 -5.47 9.28
CA LYS A 55 0.82 -4.09 8.79
C LYS A 55 1.73 -3.77 7.61
N LEU A 56 3.00 -4.20 7.67
CA LEU A 56 3.97 -4.01 6.60
C LEU A 56 3.53 -4.73 5.31
N TYR A 57 3.24 -6.03 5.40
CA TYR A 57 2.83 -6.84 4.25
C TYR A 57 1.54 -6.36 3.62
N ILE A 58 0.53 -6.08 4.44
CA ILE A 58 -0.74 -5.50 3.96
C ILE A 58 -0.46 -4.17 3.25
N GLY A 59 0.27 -3.27 3.88
CA GLY A 59 0.57 -1.96 3.31
C GLY A 59 1.37 -2.03 2.02
N GLN A 60 2.33 -2.95 1.92
CA GLN A 60 3.15 -3.15 0.72
C GLN A 60 2.30 -3.61 -0.46
N SER A 61 1.57 -4.72 -0.31
CA SER A 61 0.75 -5.27 -1.40
C SER A 61 -0.38 -4.32 -1.77
N MET A 62 -1.03 -3.66 -0.80
CA MET A 62 -2.07 -2.67 -1.09
C MET A 62 -1.57 -1.50 -1.92
N ARG A 63 -0.37 -0.96 -1.63
CA ARG A 63 0.18 0.14 -2.44
C ARG A 63 0.44 -0.31 -3.88
N GLN A 64 0.99 -1.50 -4.06
CA GLN A 64 1.24 -2.07 -5.40
C GLN A 64 -0.07 -2.22 -6.18
N GLU A 65 -1.09 -2.83 -5.58
CA GLU A 65 -2.39 -3.02 -6.23
C GLU A 65 -3.11 -1.70 -6.53
N LEU A 66 -3.10 -0.75 -5.59
CA LEU A 66 -3.71 0.57 -5.79
C LEU A 66 -3.01 1.36 -6.91
N SER A 67 -1.68 1.30 -6.98
CA SER A 67 -0.92 1.91 -8.07
C SER A 67 -1.29 1.31 -9.42
N LYS A 68 -1.42 -0.01 -9.50
CA LYS A 68 -1.87 -0.70 -10.72
C LYS A 68 -3.27 -0.27 -11.14
N LEU A 69 -4.23 -0.28 -10.22
CA LEU A 69 -5.61 0.17 -10.48
C LEU A 69 -5.66 1.63 -10.97
N SER A 70 -4.82 2.49 -10.40
CA SER A 70 -4.70 3.88 -10.85
C SER A 70 -4.17 3.97 -12.28
N ALA A 71 -3.11 3.22 -12.60
CA ALA A 71 -2.53 3.19 -13.94
C ALA A 71 -3.52 2.66 -14.99
N ASP A 72 -4.22 1.57 -14.69
CA ASP A 72 -5.26 1.00 -15.56
C ASP A 72 -6.37 2.02 -15.84
N ARG A 73 -6.83 2.73 -14.80
CA ARG A 73 -7.86 3.78 -14.94
C ARG A 73 -7.39 4.95 -15.80
N VAL A 74 -6.13 5.37 -15.67
CA VAL A 74 -5.56 6.40 -16.54
C VAL A 74 -5.55 5.91 -17.99
N MET A 75 -5.08 4.69 -18.25
CA MET A 75 -5.03 4.14 -19.60
C MET A 75 -6.42 4.01 -20.25
N GLU A 76 -7.43 3.57 -19.49
CA GLU A 76 -8.82 3.52 -19.96
C GLU A 76 -9.35 4.91 -20.33
N LYS A 77 -9.06 5.92 -19.51
CA LYS A 77 -9.47 7.30 -19.80
C LYS A 77 -8.73 7.89 -21.00
N THR A 78 -7.43 7.61 -21.12
CA THR A 78 -6.64 7.99 -22.29
C THR A 78 -7.23 7.39 -23.56
N GLU A 79 -7.58 6.10 -23.56
CA GLU A 79 -8.23 5.45 -24.71
C GLU A 79 -9.56 6.12 -25.06
N GLN A 80 -10.39 6.40 -24.04
CA GLN A 80 -11.68 7.07 -24.23
C GLN A 80 -11.52 8.45 -24.87
N ILE A 81 -10.52 9.24 -24.43
CA ILE A 81 -10.24 10.57 -24.99
C ILE A 81 -9.69 10.45 -26.42
N LEU A 82 -8.73 9.54 -26.67
CA LEU A 82 -8.17 9.36 -28.01
C LEU A 82 -9.25 8.98 -29.03
N LYS A 83 -10.18 8.08 -28.68
CA LYS A 83 -11.31 7.70 -29.55
C LYS A 83 -12.27 8.86 -29.86
N GLN A 84 -12.31 9.90 -29.03
CA GLN A 84 -13.12 11.11 -29.32
C GLN A 84 -12.49 11.98 -30.40
N HIS A 85 -11.17 11.91 -30.57
CA HIS A 85 -10.42 12.78 -31.48
C HIS A 85 -9.87 12.04 -32.70
N ILE A 86 -9.70 10.72 -32.63
CA ILE A 86 -9.07 9.88 -33.66
C ILE A 86 -10.07 8.81 -34.11
N ARG A 87 -10.36 8.76 -35.43
CA ARG A 87 -11.29 7.78 -36.02
C ARG A 87 -10.65 6.40 -36.26
N SER A 88 -9.32 6.35 -36.38
CA SER A 88 -8.57 5.13 -36.67
C SER A 88 -8.27 4.35 -35.39
N GLU A 89 -8.93 3.20 -35.19
CA GLU A 89 -8.66 2.34 -34.03
C GLU A 89 -7.20 1.83 -34.00
N LYS A 90 -6.60 1.61 -35.18
CA LYS A 90 -5.19 1.20 -35.29
C LYS A 90 -4.25 2.26 -34.73
N GLU A 91 -4.53 3.53 -35.02
CA GLU A 91 -3.73 4.64 -34.54
C GLU A 91 -3.88 4.85 -33.04
N VAL A 92 -5.11 4.76 -32.51
CA VAL A 92 -5.36 4.76 -31.06
C VAL A 92 -4.59 3.63 -30.36
N SER A 93 -4.63 2.41 -30.91
CA SER A 93 -3.92 1.26 -30.34
C SER A 93 -2.40 1.45 -30.35
N ALA A 94 -1.84 2.03 -31.43
CA ALA A 94 -0.41 2.33 -31.53
C ALA A 94 0.04 3.33 -30.45
N ILE A 95 -0.70 4.43 -30.28
CA ILE A 95 -0.42 5.45 -29.26
C ILE A 95 -0.52 4.88 -27.85
N LEU A 96 -1.54 4.08 -27.55
CA LEU A 96 -1.67 3.44 -26.23
C LEU A 96 -0.52 2.48 -25.93
N LYS A 97 -0.01 1.78 -26.95
CA LYS A 97 1.17 0.91 -26.79
C LYS A 97 2.43 1.73 -26.51
N GLU A 98 2.63 2.84 -27.22
CA GLU A 98 3.75 3.76 -27.01
C GLU A 98 3.73 4.35 -25.59
N ILE A 99 2.58 4.86 -25.15
CA ILE A 99 2.39 5.40 -23.79
C ILE A 99 2.75 4.34 -22.73
N ARG A 100 2.38 3.07 -22.92
CA ARG A 100 2.73 2.00 -21.96
C ARG A 100 4.24 1.74 -21.89
N VAL A 101 4.94 1.81 -23.01
CA VAL A 101 6.39 1.58 -23.06
C VAL A 101 7.12 2.73 -22.35
N GLU A 102 6.74 3.96 -22.65
CA GLU A 102 7.34 5.16 -22.04
C GLU A 102 7.00 5.28 -20.54
N ALA A 103 5.80 4.89 -20.10
CA ALA A 103 5.39 4.99 -18.69
C ALA A 103 6.08 3.98 -17.74
N VAL A 104 6.73 2.95 -18.29
CA VAL A 104 7.48 1.94 -17.51
C VAL A 104 9.00 2.19 -17.56
N SER A 105 9.45 3.08 -18.46
CA SER A 105 10.85 3.49 -18.63
C SER A 105 11.27 4.51 -17.59
#